data_AF-A0A699RZ17-F1
#
_entry.id   AF-A0A699RZ17-F1
#
_cell.length_a   1.000
_cell.length_b   1.000
_cell.length_c   1.000
_cell.angle_alpha   90.00
_cell.angle_beta   90.00
_cell.angle_gamma   90.00
#
_symmetry.space_group_name_H-M   'P 1'
#
loop_
_entity.id
_entity.type
_entity.pdbx_description
1 polymer ?
#
loop_
_entity_poly.entity_id
_entity_poly.type
_entity_poly.pdbx_seq_one_letter_code
_entity_poly.pdbx_strand_id
1 'polypeptide(L)' 'SKHIDIRYHFIKEHVENGVIELYFVNTEYQLVDIFTKALGRERIEFLINKLGMRSFTPETLKQLTDEVDE' A
#
# COMPACT_ATOMS: atom_id res chain seq x y z
N SER A 1 -21.15 13.14 -13.34
CA SER A 1 -22.05 12.05 -12.91
C SER A 1 -21.71 10.73 -13.58
N LYS A 2 -21.89 10.58 -14.89
CA LYS A 2 -21.70 9.30 -15.63
C LYS A 2 -20.41 8.51 -15.31
N HIS A 3 -19.27 9.18 -15.14
CA HIS A 3 -18.02 8.48 -14.83
C HIS A 3 -17.99 7.83 -13.44
N ILE A 4 -18.71 8.40 -12.46
CA ILE A 4 -18.85 7.84 -11.11
C ILE A 4 -19.74 6.61 -11.19
N ASP A 5 -20.90 6.75 -11.85
CA ASP A 5 -21.90 5.68 -11.99
C ASP A 5 -21.29 4.45 -12.69
N ILE A 6 -20.53 4.66 -13.78
CA ILE A 6 -19.83 3.58 -14.50
C ILE A 6 -18.84 2.86 -13.58
N ARG A 7 -18.00 3.58 -12.84
CA ARG A 7 -17.00 2.97 -11.94
C ARG A 7 -17.65 2.24 -10.79
N TYR A 8 -18.72 2.80 -10.22
CA TYR A 8 -19.47 2.18 -9.14
C TYR A 8 -20.06 0.84 -9.58
N HIS A 9 -20.79 0.82 -10.71
CA HIS A 9 -21.39 -0.41 -11.22
C HIS A 9 -20.34 -1.46 -11.56
N PHE A 10 -19.22 -1.07 -12.19
CA PHE A 10 -18.12 -1.99 -12.49
C PHE A 10 -17.55 -2.65 -11.22
N ILE A 11 -17.22 -1.86 -10.19
CA ILE A 11 -16.66 -2.40 -8.93
C ILE A 11 -17.70 -3.27 -8.22
N LYS A 12 -18.95 -2.80 -8.16
CA LYS A 12 -20.05 -3.52 -7.48
C LYS A 12 -20.28 -4.91 -8.09
N GLU A 13 -20.30 -5.03 -9.42
CA GLU A 13 -20.46 -6.32 -10.11
C GLU A 13 -19.33 -7.30 -9.74
N HIS A 14 -18.08 -6.83 -9.69
CA HIS A 14 -16.94 -7.68 -9.33
C HIS A 14 -16.98 -8.13 -7.85
N VAL A 15 -17.54 -7.30 -6.98
CA VAL A 15 -17.77 -7.65 -5.57
C VAL A 15 -18.89 -8.68 -5.44
N GLU A 16 -20.02 -8.50 -6.13
CA GLU A 16 -21.14 -9.44 -6.13
C GLU A 16 -20.75 -10.81 -6.72
N ASN A 17 -19.87 -10.82 -7.73
CA ASN A 17 -19.32 -12.03 -8.33
C ASN A 17 -18.19 -12.68 -7.50
N GLY A 18 -17.80 -12.09 -6.37
CA GLY A 18 -16.73 -12.59 -5.50
C GLY A 18 -15.32 -12.49 -6.08
N VAL A 19 -15.13 -11.73 -7.17
CA VAL A 19 -13.81 -11.47 -7.77
C VAL A 19 -13.02 -10.48 -6.91
N ILE A 20 -13.71 -9.58 -6.21
CA ILE A 20 -13.13 -8.60 -5.30
C ILE A 20 -13.80 -8.72 -3.93
N GLU A 21 -12.99 -8.77 -2.88
CA GLU A 21 -13.45 -8.61 -1.51
C GLU A 21 -13.09 -7.22 -0.99
N LEU A 22 -14.03 -6.57 -0.32
CA LEU A 22 -13.84 -5.24 0.25
C LEU A 22 -13.71 -5.33 1.77
N TYR A 23 -12.67 -4.69 2.29
CA TYR A 23 -12.42 -4.56 3.72
C TYR A 23 -12.36 -3.09 4.10
N PHE A 24 -13.01 -2.72 5.19
CA PHE A 24 -12.85 -1.40 5.76
C PHE A 24 -11.47 -1.28 6.40
N VAL A 25 -10.73 -0.25 6.00
CA VAL A 25 -9.47 0.13 6.62
C VAL A 25 -9.65 1.54 7.16
N ASN A 26 -9.36 1.73 8.45
CA ASN A 26 -9.36 3.06 9.05
C ASN A 26 -8.35 3.95 8.30
N THR A 27 -8.70 5.21 8.03
CA THR A 27 -7.85 6.13 7.27
C THR A 27 -6.45 6.29 7.85
N GLU A 28 -6.30 6.11 9.17
CA GLU A 28 -5.01 6.14 9.86
C GLU A 28 -4.12 4.93 9.51
N TYR A 29 -4.66 3.88 8.92
CA TYR A 29 -3.93 2.67 8.56
C TYR A 29 -3.90 2.40 7.05
N GLN A 30 -4.38 3.35 6.26
CA GLN A 30 -4.42 3.21 4.81
C GLN A 30 -3.02 3.39 4.20
N LEU A 31 -2.27 2.29 4.06
CA LEU A 31 -0.88 2.29 3.59
C LEU A 31 -0.68 2.95 2.22
N VAL A 32 -1.69 2.88 1.35
CA VAL A 32 -1.65 3.47 0.00
C VAL A 32 -1.55 5.01 0.02
N ASP A 33 -1.82 5.64 1.17
CA ASP A 33 -1.73 7.09 1.31
C ASP A 33 -0.29 7.59 1.10
N ILE A 34 0.73 6.75 1.32
CA ILE A 34 2.14 7.06 1.02
C ILE A 34 2.32 7.41 -0.48
N PHE A 35 1.56 6.75 -1.36
CA PHE A 35 1.72 6.89 -2.82
C PHE A 35 0.76 7.89 -3.44
N THR A 36 -0.30 8.29 -2.72
CA THR A 36 -1.44 9.02 -3.29
C THR A 36 -1.65 10.40 -2.66
N LYS A 37 -1.04 10.68 -1.51
CA LYS A 37 -1.23 11.92 -0.76
C LYS A 37 0.11 12.58 -0.43
N ALA A 38 0.10 13.91 -0.38
CA ALA A 38 1.18 14.67 0.26
C ALA A 38 0.96 14.64 1.77
N LEU A 39 1.78 13.85 2.49
CA LEU A 39 1.68 13.66 3.93
C LEU A 39 2.86 14.32 4.66
N GLY A 40 2.65 14.67 5.93
CA GLY A 40 3.73 15.12 6.81
C GLY A 40 4.68 13.96 7.15
N ARG A 41 5.93 14.30 7.52
CA ARG A 41 7.00 13.32 7.80
C ARG A 41 6.57 12.25 8.80
N GLU A 42 6.03 12.64 9.96
CA GLU A 42 5.62 11.70 11.01
C GLU A 42 4.59 10.68 10.51
N ARG A 43 3.67 11.14 9.66
CA ARG A 43 2.65 10.29 9.06
C ARG A 43 3.25 9.31 8.05
N ILE A 44 4.21 9.77 7.26
CA ILE A 44 4.96 8.92 6.31
C ILE A 44 5.75 7.87 7.09
N GLU A 45 6.50 8.25 8.12
CA GLU A 45 7.29 7.33 8.94
C GLU A 45 6.41 6.25 9.60
N PHE A 46 5.26 6.64 10.15
CA PHE A 46 4.28 5.69 10.68
C PHE A 46 3.84 4.66 9.64
N LEU A 47 3.46 5.12 8.43
CA LEU A 47 2.98 4.25 7.37
C LEU A 47 4.08 3.37 6.75
N ILE A 48 5.31 3.89 6.60
CA ILE A 48 6.49 3.12 6.12
C ILE A 48 6.78 1.97 7.07
N ASN A 49 6.77 2.23 8.38
CA ASN A 49 6.96 1.20 9.40
C ASN A 49 5.85 0.14 9.34
N LYS A 50 4.59 0.53 9.15
CA LYS A 50 3.47 -0.41 8.99
C LYS A 50 3.50 -1.19 7.68
N LEU A 51 4.03 -0.60 6.61
CA LEU A 51 4.25 -1.27 5.33
C LEU A 51 5.40 -2.29 5.38
N GLY A 52 6.20 -2.29 6.46
CA GLY A 52 7.34 -3.19 6.62
C GLY A 52 8.56 -2.79 5.80
N MET A 53 8.61 -1.54 5.31
CA MET A 53 9.77 -1.02 4.60
C MET A 53 10.95 -0.87 5.55
N ARG A 54 12.12 -1.32 5.11
CA ARG A 54 13.37 -1.24 5.87
C ARG A 54 14.34 -0.33 5.13
N SER A 55 15.03 0.52 5.88
CA SER A 55 16.19 1.24 5.37
C SER A 55 17.43 0.39 5.56
N PHE A 56 18.32 0.43 4.57
CA PHE A 56 19.59 -0.26 4.62
C PHE A 56 20.68 0.70 4.16
N THR A 57 21.86 0.62 4.77
CA THR A 57 23.05 1.27 4.22
C THR A 57 23.59 0.44 3.06
N PRO A 58 24.38 1.02 2.15
CA PRO A 58 25.02 0.26 1.07
C PRO A 58 25.80 -0.96 1.56
N GLU A 59 26.43 -0.87 2.73
CA GLU A 59 27.20 -1.95 3.34
C GLU A 59 26.30 -3.09 3.82
N THR A 60 25.19 -2.77 4.51
CA THR A 60 24.22 -3.78 4.96
C THR A 60 23.49 -4.42 3.78
N LEU A 61 23.21 -3.66 2.72
CA LEU A 61 22.65 -4.21 1.48
C LEU A 61 23.57 -5.24 0.86
N LYS A 62 24.87 -4.94 0.79
CA LYS A 62 25.87 -5.84 0.23
C LYS A 62 25.98 -7.16 1.03
N GLN A 63 25.95 -7.07 2.36
CA GLN A 63 25.95 -8.26 3.23
C GLN A 63 24.73 -9.16 2.98
N LEU A 64 23.54 -8.56 2.79
CA LEU A 64 22.32 -9.31 2.51
C LEU A 64 22.30 -9.96 1.12
N THR A 65 22.99 -9.39 0.12
CA THR A 65 23.08 -10.00 -1.21
C THR A 65 24.05 -11.18 -1.21
N ASP A 66 25.14 -11.08 -0.44
CA ASP A 66 26.17 -12.11 -0.38
C ASP A 66 25.69 -13.36 0.40
N GLU A 67 24.74 -13.23 1.33
CA GLU A 67 24.11 -14.34 2.07
C GLU A 67 23.10 -15.18 1.25
N VAL A 68 22.66 -14.71 0.08
CA VAL A 68 21.69 -15.44 -0.78
C VAL A 68 22.40 -16.38 -1.77
N ASP A 69 23.71 -16.21 -1.96
CA ASP A 69 24.54 -16.98 -2.88
C ASP A 69 25.30 -18.16 -2.21
N GLU A 70 25.01 -18.47 -0.93
CA GLU A 70 25.41 -19.70 -0.21
C GLU A 70 24.19 -20.61 0.09
#